data_AF-A0AAJ4ZKX0-F1
#
_entry.id   AF-A0AAJ4ZKX0-F1
#
_cell.length_a   1.000
_cell.length_b   1.000
_cell.length_c   1.000
_cell.angle_alpha   90.00
_cell.angle_beta   90.00
_cell.angle_gamma   90.00
#
_symmetry.space_group_name_H-M   'P 1'
#
loop_
_entity.id
_entity.type
_entity.pdbx_description
1 polymer ?
#
loop_
_entity_poly.entity_id
_entity_poly.type
_entity_poly.pdbx_seq_one_letter_code
_entity_poly.pdbx_strand_id
1 'polypeptide(L)'
;MLTHHWVDIDPIAAEHHRLYGIAGWLPWVLAMAIAGPTWVFWHGLSIDAVKLAGADLFNATTPGSGAINLTMLVYLISCATVLVLATTHDSAFRRATLVHMAVLPPMIGFILMAGDLPGARSTFIEGVAVAAALLLTCGVYLQVSRRVRVTFELRDWAPGEHAWFKRRHGAAPS
;
A
#
# COMPACT_ATOMS: atom_id res chain seq x y z
N MET A 1 14.33 -30.53 -28.77
CA MET A 1 13.21 -30.94 -27.89
C MET A 1 13.59 -30.59 -26.47
N LEU A 2 12.96 -29.58 -25.87
CA LEU A 2 13.13 -29.27 -24.44
C LEU A 2 12.22 -30.23 -23.67
N THR A 3 12.81 -31.25 -23.05
CA THR A 3 12.11 -32.13 -22.12
C THR A 3 11.77 -31.32 -20.87
N HIS A 4 10.55 -30.79 -20.82
CA HIS A 4 10.00 -30.22 -19.61
C HIS A 4 9.74 -31.37 -18.62
N HIS A 5 10.66 -31.55 -17.67
CA HIS A 5 10.45 -32.45 -16.55
C HIS A 5 9.73 -31.66 -15.46
N TRP A 6 8.53 -32.09 -15.10
CA TRP A 6 7.85 -31.57 -13.92
C TRP A 6 8.64 -32.04 -12.69
N VAL A 7 9.01 -31.10 -11.83
CA VAL A 7 9.71 -31.34 -10.56
C VAL A 7 8.74 -30.96 -9.46
N ASP A 8 8.42 -31.91 -8.59
CA ASP A 8 7.66 -31.65 -7.39
C ASP A 8 8.56 -30.89 -6.41
N ILE A 9 8.16 -29.67 -6.05
CA ILE A 9 8.89 -28.82 -5.11
C ILE A 9 8.12 -28.84 -3.80
N ASP A 10 8.81 -29.17 -2.70
CA ASP A 10 8.26 -29.07 -1.35
C ASP A 10 7.61 -27.69 -1.12
N PRO A 11 6.37 -27.60 -0.62
CA PRO A 11 5.68 -26.33 -0.35
C PRO A 11 6.55 -25.29 0.38
N ILE A 12 7.37 -25.72 1.34
CA ILE A 12 8.27 -24.85 2.11
C ILE A 12 9.42 -24.30 1.24
N ALA A 13 9.94 -25.13 0.32
CA ALA A 13 10.96 -24.73 -0.65
C ALA A 13 10.38 -23.86 -1.79
N ALA A 14 9.13 -24.11 -2.18
CA ALA A 14 8.42 -23.33 -3.20
C ALA A 14 8.20 -21.88 -2.73
N GLU A 15 7.94 -21.67 -1.44
CA GLU A 15 7.90 -20.35 -0.82
C GLU A 15 9.22 -19.59 -0.96
N HIS A 16 10.37 -20.23 -1.16
CA HIS A 16 11.66 -19.55 -1.32
C HIS A 16 12.06 -19.39 -2.79
N HIS A 17 11.22 -19.85 -3.72
CA HIS A 17 11.53 -19.87 -5.14
C HIS A 17 11.34 -18.49 -5.82
N ARG A 18 12.22 -18.14 -6.77
CA ARG A 18 12.17 -16.85 -7.51
C ARG A 18 10.88 -16.67 -8.33
N LEU A 19 10.27 -17.77 -8.78
CA LEU A 19 9.02 -17.75 -9.56
C LEU A 19 7.79 -17.27 -8.74
N TYR A 20 7.90 -17.25 -7.41
CA TYR A 20 6.84 -16.76 -6.54
C TYR A 20 6.91 -15.23 -6.34
N GLY A 21 7.94 -14.55 -6.85
CA GLY A 21 8.18 -13.11 -6.69
C GLY A 21 9.47 -12.85 -5.92
N ILE A 22 9.83 -11.58 -5.73
CA ILE A 22 11.07 -11.19 -5.05
C ILE A 22 10.84 -11.22 -3.52
N ALA A 23 11.50 -12.14 -2.82
CA ALA A 23 11.45 -12.18 -1.36
C ALA A 23 11.98 -10.86 -0.76
N GLY A 24 11.35 -10.38 0.31
CA GLY A 24 11.75 -9.13 0.99
C GLY A 24 11.30 -7.82 0.32
N TRP A 25 10.61 -7.87 -0.83
CA TRP A 25 10.09 -6.65 -1.48
C TRP A 25 8.84 -6.07 -0.82
N LEU A 26 8.07 -6.88 -0.09
CA LEU A 26 6.86 -6.39 0.58
C LEU A 26 7.14 -5.27 1.61
N PRO A 27 8.16 -5.39 2.50
CA PRO A 27 8.60 -4.27 3.33
C PRO A 27 8.96 -3.01 2.53
N TRP A 28 9.60 -3.17 1.37
CA TRP A 28 9.92 -2.04 0.48
C TRP A 28 8.67 -1.37 -0.07
N VAL A 29 7.69 -2.16 -0.49
CA VAL A 29 6.39 -1.65 -0.95
C VAL A 29 5.67 -0.89 0.16
N LEU A 30 5.69 -1.40 1.39
CA LEU A 30 5.09 -0.72 2.54
C LEU A 30 5.83 0.59 2.87
N ALA A 31 7.17 0.59 2.82
CA ALA A 31 7.96 1.79 3.01
C ALA A 31 7.61 2.86 1.97
N MET A 32 7.49 2.48 0.70
CA MET A 32 7.13 3.41 -0.39
C MET A 32 5.68 3.86 -0.33
N ALA A 33 4.76 3.01 0.12
CA ALA A 33 3.37 3.37 0.36
C ALA A 33 3.26 4.53 1.36
N ILE A 34 4.15 4.60 2.35
CA ILE A 34 4.19 5.70 3.33
C ILE A 34 5.00 6.88 2.80
N ALA A 35 6.21 6.63 2.28
CA ALA A 35 7.16 7.67 1.90
C ALA A 35 6.63 8.55 0.75
N GLY A 36 5.95 7.97 -0.24
CA GLY A 36 5.41 8.73 -1.37
C GLY A 36 4.40 9.80 -0.95
N PRO A 37 3.30 9.44 -0.26
CA PRO A 37 2.35 10.42 0.27
C PRO A 37 2.99 11.40 1.27
N THR A 38 3.93 10.94 2.10
CA THR A 38 4.67 11.81 3.05
C THR A 38 5.43 12.92 2.31
N TRP A 39 6.10 12.55 1.20
CA TRP A 39 6.82 13.51 0.37
C TRP A 39 5.88 14.59 -0.17
N VAL A 40 4.75 14.19 -0.77
CA VAL A 40 3.76 15.12 -1.33
C VAL A 40 3.14 16.01 -0.24
N PHE A 41 2.84 15.45 0.93
CA PHE A 41 2.34 16.20 2.07
C PHE A 41 3.31 17.30 2.50
N TRP A 42 4.59 16.97 2.69
CA TRP A 42 5.57 17.97 3.10
C TRP A 42 5.92 18.98 2.01
N HIS A 43 5.96 18.56 0.74
CA HIS A 43 6.20 19.49 -0.36
C HIS A 43 5.05 20.49 -0.53
N GLY A 44 3.82 20.07 -0.27
CA GLY A 44 2.64 20.95 -0.32
C GLY A 44 2.52 21.92 0.85
N LEU A 45 3.13 21.60 1.99
CA LEU A 45 3.25 22.49 3.12
C LEU A 45 4.54 23.32 2.97
N SER A 46 4.50 24.32 2.09
CA SER A 46 5.59 25.29 1.97
C SER A 46 5.93 25.92 3.33
N ILE A 47 7.17 26.39 3.52
CA ILE A 47 7.62 27.05 4.76
C ILE A 47 6.65 28.18 5.17
N ASP A 48 6.02 28.85 4.20
CA ASP A 48 5.05 29.91 4.45
C ASP A 48 3.69 29.37 4.90
N ALA A 49 3.23 28.22 4.39
CA ALA A 49 2.03 27.54 4.88
C ALA A 49 2.24 26.98 6.30
N VAL A 50 3.44 26.44 6.59
CA VAL A 50 3.82 26.01 7.94
C VAL A 50 3.98 27.20 8.89
N LYS A 51 4.43 28.36 8.43
CA LYS A 51 4.47 29.59 9.24
C LYS A 51 3.08 30.18 9.50
N LEU A 52 2.20 30.17 8.50
CA LEU A 52 0.79 30.56 8.64
C LEU A 52 0.03 29.65 9.61
N ALA A 53 0.37 28.36 9.61
CA ALA A 53 -0.26 27.37 10.47
C ALA A 53 0.47 27.13 11.81
N GLY A 54 1.73 27.59 11.95
CA GLY A 54 2.70 27.06 12.91
C GLY A 54 2.46 27.32 14.40
N ALA A 55 1.60 28.29 14.74
CA ALA A 55 1.20 28.50 16.14
C ALA A 55 -0.20 27.96 16.45
N ASP A 56 -1.01 27.67 15.42
CA ASP A 56 -2.46 27.55 15.54
C ASP A 56 -3.04 26.53 14.53
N LEU A 57 -2.27 25.49 14.22
CA LEU A 57 -2.59 24.47 13.20
C LEU A 57 -3.90 23.74 13.52
N PHE A 58 -4.26 23.68 14.81
CA PHE A 58 -5.50 23.10 15.31
C PHE A 58 -6.57 24.14 15.66
N ASN A 59 -6.30 25.43 15.45
CA ASN A 59 -7.29 26.47 15.64
C ASN A 59 -8.18 26.57 14.40
N ALA A 60 -9.48 26.36 14.61
CA ALA A 60 -10.49 26.37 13.56
C ALA A 60 -10.68 27.75 12.90
N THR A 61 -10.14 28.82 13.50
CA THR A 61 -10.25 30.18 12.97
C THR A 61 -9.12 30.56 12.01
N THR A 62 -8.05 29.77 11.93
CA THR A 62 -6.91 30.04 11.05
C THR A 62 -7.24 29.66 9.60
N PRO A 63 -7.11 30.58 8.62
CA PRO A 63 -7.37 30.26 7.21
C PRO A 63 -6.52 29.07 6.74
N GLY A 64 -7.17 28.08 6.12
CA GLY A 64 -6.50 26.88 5.60
C GLY A 64 -6.20 25.78 6.63
N SER A 65 -6.35 26.03 7.94
CA SER A 65 -6.08 25.02 8.98
C SER A 65 -6.98 23.79 8.87
N GLY A 66 -8.25 23.99 8.48
CA GLY A 66 -9.20 22.91 8.25
C GLY A 66 -8.75 21.95 7.14
N ALA A 67 -8.20 22.48 6.04
CA ALA A 67 -7.69 21.66 4.94
C ALA A 67 -6.42 20.89 5.34
N ILE A 68 -5.52 21.52 6.09
CA ILE A 68 -4.31 20.87 6.62
C ILE A 68 -4.70 19.73 7.58
N ASN A 69 -5.60 19.99 8.53
CA ASN A 69 -6.06 19.00 9.50
C ASN A 69 -6.78 17.83 8.83
N LEU A 70 -7.66 18.11 7.86
CA LEU A 70 -8.33 17.08 7.09
C LEU A 70 -7.32 16.23 6.30
N THR A 71 -6.34 16.87 5.65
CA THR A 71 -5.29 16.19 4.90
C THR A 71 -4.48 15.26 5.83
N MET A 72 -4.07 15.76 7.00
CA MET A 72 -3.33 14.98 7.99
C MET A 72 -4.16 13.79 8.49
N LEU A 73 -5.45 13.99 8.80
CA LEU A 73 -6.34 12.94 9.25
C LEU A 73 -6.50 11.84 8.18
N VAL A 74 -6.78 12.24 6.94
CA VAL A 74 -6.96 11.31 5.81
C VAL A 74 -5.67 10.54 5.53
N TYR A 75 -4.52 11.22 5.55
CA TYR A 75 -3.20 10.59 5.43
C TYR A 75 -2.97 9.53 6.51
N LEU A 76 -3.19 9.86 7.78
CA LEU A 76 -2.98 8.94 8.89
C LEU A 76 -3.91 7.73 8.83
N ILE A 77 -5.20 7.94 8.58
CA ILE A 77 -6.18 6.84 8.45
C ILE A 77 -5.79 5.92 7.30
N SER A 78 -5.41 6.47 6.16
CA SER A 78 -5.07 5.68 4.98
C SER A 78 -3.80 4.85 5.19
N CYS A 79 -2.74 5.43 5.76
CA CYS A 79 -1.50 4.72 6.11
C CYS A 79 -1.74 3.63 7.16
N ALA A 80 -2.48 3.95 8.23
CA ALA A 80 -2.83 2.99 9.27
C ALA A 80 -3.62 1.81 8.69
N THR A 81 -4.58 2.08 7.79
CA THR A 81 -5.36 1.03 7.12
C THR A 81 -4.47 0.08 6.35
N VAL A 82 -3.53 0.59 5.54
CA VAL A 82 -2.59 -0.26 4.78
C VAL A 82 -1.72 -1.11 5.71
N LEU A 83 -1.20 -0.53 6.80
CA LEU A 83 -0.37 -1.25 7.77
C LEU A 83 -1.16 -2.31 8.55
N VAL A 84 -2.39 -2.01 8.95
CA VAL A 84 -3.26 -2.97 9.63
C VAL A 84 -3.55 -4.14 8.70
N LEU A 85 -3.99 -3.89 7.47
CA LEU A 85 -4.26 -4.96 6.49
C LEU A 85 -3.00 -5.79 6.18
N ALA A 86 -1.83 -5.16 6.16
CA ALA A 86 -0.55 -5.86 5.99
C ALA A 86 -0.24 -6.80 7.16
N THR A 87 -0.42 -6.33 8.40
CA THR A 87 -0.08 -7.09 9.62
C THR A 87 -1.11 -8.18 9.95
N THR A 88 -2.39 -7.94 9.65
CA THR A 88 -3.46 -8.94 9.80
C THR A 88 -3.52 -9.94 8.64
N HIS A 89 -2.74 -9.72 7.58
CA HIS A 89 -2.74 -10.54 6.37
C HIS A 89 -4.12 -10.64 5.70
N ASP A 90 -4.84 -9.51 5.66
CA ASP A 90 -6.19 -9.44 5.13
C ASP A 90 -6.23 -9.46 3.59
N SER A 91 -7.23 -10.12 2.99
CA SER A 91 -7.36 -10.23 1.54
C SER A 91 -7.71 -8.92 0.82
N ALA A 92 -8.21 -7.92 1.55
CA ALA A 92 -8.39 -6.58 1.03
C ALA A 92 -7.06 -5.82 0.84
N PHE A 93 -5.96 -6.27 1.46
CA PHE A 93 -4.65 -5.58 1.46
C PHE A 93 -4.26 -5.10 0.06
N ARG A 94 -4.18 -6.01 -0.92
CA ARG A 94 -3.74 -5.64 -2.29
C ARG A 94 -4.57 -4.51 -2.89
N ARG A 95 -5.90 -4.62 -2.80
CA ARG A 95 -6.82 -3.63 -3.37
C ARG A 95 -6.71 -2.31 -2.63
N ALA A 96 -6.71 -2.34 -1.30
CA ALA A 96 -6.60 -1.15 -0.46
C ALA A 96 -5.27 -0.41 -0.69
N THR A 97 -4.15 -1.13 -0.77
CA THR A 97 -2.83 -0.53 -1.02
C THR A 97 -2.72 0.09 -2.41
N LEU A 98 -3.31 -0.53 -3.44
CA LEU A 98 -3.36 0.06 -4.78
C LEU A 98 -4.19 1.35 -4.81
N VAL A 99 -5.36 1.35 -4.18
CA VAL A 99 -6.22 2.55 -4.06
C VAL A 99 -5.49 3.64 -3.27
N HIS A 100 -4.84 3.28 -2.17
CA HIS A 100 -4.01 4.18 -1.37
C HIS A 100 -2.92 4.84 -2.22
N MET A 101 -2.13 4.07 -2.97
CA MET A 101 -1.07 4.61 -3.84
C MET A 101 -1.60 5.48 -4.99
N ALA A 102 -2.75 5.12 -5.55
CA ALA A 102 -3.35 5.85 -6.66
C ALA A 102 -4.02 7.16 -6.23
N VAL A 103 -4.69 7.16 -5.08
CA VAL A 103 -5.63 8.22 -4.69
C VAL A 103 -5.04 9.15 -3.65
N LEU A 104 -4.31 8.64 -2.66
CA LEU A 104 -3.86 9.46 -1.54
C LEU A 104 -2.95 10.62 -1.97
N PRO A 105 -1.90 10.42 -2.80
CA PRO A 105 -1.02 11.51 -3.18
C PRO A 105 -1.74 12.65 -3.95
N PRO A 106 -2.58 12.38 -4.98
CA PRO A 106 -3.38 13.43 -5.62
C PRO A 106 -4.41 14.07 -4.69
N MET A 107 -5.03 13.27 -3.82
CA MET A 107 -6.05 13.75 -2.88
C MET A 107 -5.48 14.76 -1.89
N ILE A 108 -4.22 14.61 -1.46
CA ILE A 108 -3.52 15.62 -0.65
C ILE A 108 -3.56 16.97 -1.35
N GLY A 109 -3.06 17.07 -2.58
CA GLY A 109 -3.07 18.33 -3.34
C GLY A 109 -4.49 18.87 -3.57
N PHE A 110 -5.46 18.00 -3.82
CA PHE A 110 -6.86 18.40 -4.01
C PHE A 110 -7.47 19.03 -2.75
N ILE A 111 -7.26 18.45 -1.57
CA ILE A 111 -7.76 19.00 -0.30
C ILE A 111 -7.09 20.36 -0.02
N LEU A 112 -5.79 20.48 -0.25
CA LEU A 112 -5.09 21.75 -0.07
C LEU A 112 -5.57 22.82 -1.06
N MET A 113 -5.96 22.44 -2.28
CA MET A 113 -6.56 23.37 -3.26
C MET A 113 -7.92 23.85 -2.79
N ALA A 114 -8.74 22.97 -2.22
CA ALA A 114 -10.04 23.35 -1.65
C ALA A 114 -9.90 24.27 -0.42
N GLY A 115 -8.73 24.27 0.23
CA GLY A 115 -8.38 25.19 1.32
C GLY A 115 -7.66 26.47 0.87
N ASP A 116 -7.61 26.74 -0.44
CA ASP A 116 -6.93 27.90 -1.05
C ASP A 116 -5.47 28.07 -0.61
N LEU A 117 -4.77 26.95 -0.34
CA LEU A 117 -3.39 27.03 0.11
C LEU A 117 -2.42 27.39 -1.03
N PRO A 118 -1.45 28.28 -0.77
CA PRO A 118 -0.39 28.58 -1.72
C PRO A 118 0.38 27.32 -2.11
N GLY A 119 0.58 27.09 -3.42
CA GLY A 119 1.31 25.92 -3.93
C GLY A 119 0.48 24.64 -4.07
N ALA A 120 -0.80 24.64 -3.68
CA ALA A 120 -1.63 23.44 -3.73
C ALA A 120 -1.78 22.83 -5.14
N ARG A 121 -1.80 23.67 -6.19
CA ARG A 121 -1.84 23.21 -7.58
C ARG A 121 -0.59 22.43 -7.97
N SER A 122 0.60 22.91 -7.58
CA SER A 122 1.85 22.16 -7.81
C SER A 122 1.87 20.86 -7.02
N THR A 123 1.38 20.87 -5.78
CA THR A 123 1.25 19.66 -4.95
C THR A 123 0.32 18.64 -5.59
N PHE A 124 -0.77 19.07 -6.20
CA PHE A 124 -1.67 18.16 -6.91
C PHE A 124 -0.96 17.48 -8.10
N ILE A 125 -0.24 18.27 -8.91
CA ILE A 125 0.52 17.75 -10.07
C ILE A 125 1.59 16.76 -9.61
N GLU A 126 2.34 17.10 -8.55
CA GLU A 126 3.33 16.22 -7.97
C GLU A 126 2.69 14.97 -7.36
N GLY A 127 1.55 15.09 -6.70
CA GLY A 127 0.75 13.98 -6.21
C GLY A 127 0.38 13.00 -7.33
N VAL A 128 -0.05 13.50 -8.49
CA VAL A 128 -0.31 12.66 -9.66
C VAL A 128 0.96 11.96 -10.15
N ALA A 129 2.09 12.66 -10.21
CA ALA A 129 3.37 12.08 -10.62
C ALA A 129 3.84 10.97 -9.65
N VAL A 130 3.74 11.22 -8.34
CA VAL A 130 4.09 10.25 -7.29
C VAL A 130 3.16 9.03 -7.34
N ALA A 131 1.85 9.23 -7.50
CA ALA A 131 0.91 8.12 -7.66
C ALA A 131 1.26 7.25 -8.88
N ALA A 132 1.57 7.87 -10.02
CA ALA A 132 2.00 7.15 -11.21
C ALA A 132 3.28 6.34 -10.94
N ALA A 133 4.28 6.94 -10.28
CA ALA A 133 5.53 6.26 -9.94
C ALA A 133 5.31 5.07 -8.98
N LEU A 134 4.49 5.25 -7.94
CA LEU A 134 4.13 4.19 -6.99
C LEU A 134 3.40 3.04 -7.69
N LEU A 135 2.44 3.34 -8.57
CA LEU A 135 1.70 2.30 -9.30
C LEU A 135 2.60 1.53 -10.28
N LEU A 136 3.49 2.21 -11.00
CA LEU A 136 4.41 1.58 -11.94
C LEU A 136 5.45 0.69 -11.25
N THR A 137 5.88 1.06 -10.04
CA THR A 137 6.89 0.30 -9.29
C THR A 137 6.25 -0.72 -8.34
N CYS A 138 5.52 -0.23 -7.33
CA CYS A 138 4.92 -1.03 -6.28
C CYS A 138 3.62 -1.69 -6.74
N GLY A 139 2.80 -1.00 -7.52
CA GLY A 139 1.53 -1.53 -8.01
C GLY A 139 1.72 -2.74 -8.93
N VAL A 140 2.69 -2.67 -9.84
CA VAL A 140 3.06 -3.81 -10.70
C VAL A 140 3.51 -5.00 -9.85
N TYR A 141 4.36 -4.79 -8.85
CA TYR A 141 4.77 -5.85 -7.93
C TYR A 141 3.56 -6.48 -7.21
N LEU A 142 2.66 -5.66 -6.65
CA LEU A 142 1.47 -6.14 -5.94
C LEU A 142 0.53 -6.97 -6.82
N GLN A 143 0.45 -6.67 -8.11
CA GLN A 143 -0.42 -7.38 -9.07
C GLN A 143 0.19 -8.70 -9.56
N VAL A 144 1.49 -8.69 -9.86
CA VAL A 144 2.20 -9.81 -10.51
C VAL A 144 2.77 -10.81 -9.50
N SER A 145 3.12 -10.35 -8.29
CA SER A 145 3.76 -11.20 -7.28
C SER A 145 2.80 -12.28 -6.77
N ARG A 146 3.13 -13.55 -7.06
CA ARG A 146 2.39 -14.71 -6.53
C ARG A 146 2.51 -14.81 -5.00
N ARG A 147 3.63 -14.38 -4.41
CA ARG A 147 3.83 -14.26 -2.95
C ARG A 147 2.72 -13.45 -2.32
N VAL A 148 2.42 -12.27 -2.87
CA VAL A 148 1.36 -11.40 -2.34
C VAL A 148 0.00 -12.11 -2.39
N ARG A 149 -0.31 -12.79 -3.49
CA ARG A 149 -1.58 -13.56 -3.60
C ARG A 149 -1.67 -14.70 -2.59
N VAL A 150 -0.58 -15.44 -2.40
CA VAL A 150 -0.53 -16.55 -1.44
C VAL A 150 -0.68 -16.04 0.00
N THR A 151 0.06 -14.99 0.34
CA THR A 151 0.10 -14.42 1.69
C THR A 151 -1.24 -13.79 2.10
N PHE A 152 -1.92 -13.09 1.19
CA PHE A 152 -3.10 -12.29 1.52
C PHE A 152 -4.42 -12.88 1.00
N GLU A 153 -4.43 -13.65 -0.10
CA GLU A 153 -5.68 -14.06 -0.77
C GLU A 153 -6.00 -15.56 -0.63
N LEU A 154 -4.99 -16.43 -0.53
CA LEU A 154 -5.23 -17.88 -0.42
C LEU A 154 -5.78 -18.33 0.94
N ARG A 155 -5.53 -17.55 2.00
CA ARG A 155 -6.00 -17.90 3.36
C ARG A 155 -7.53 -17.91 3.48
N ASP A 156 -8.20 -17.04 2.72
CA ASP A 156 -9.67 -16.95 2.66
C ASP A 156 -10.29 -18.02 1.76
N TRP A 157 -9.53 -18.55 0.79
CA TRP A 157 -10.00 -19.59 -0.14
C TRP A 157 -9.97 -20.99 0.47
N ALA A 158 -9.22 -21.19 1.56
CA ALA A 158 -8.96 -22.50 2.14
C ALA A 158 -9.48 -22.70 3.59
N PRO A 159 -10.77 -22.45 3.92
CA PRO A 159 -11.34 -23.08 5.11
C PRO A 159 -11.38 -24.62 4.95
N GLY A 160 -11.44 -25.12 3.71
CA GLY A 160 -11.60 -26.54 3.37
C GLY A 160 -10.35 -27.28 2.86
N GLU A 161 -9.32 -26.61 2.35
CA GLU A 161 -8.15 -27.30 1.77
C GLU A 161 -7.22 -27.90 2.85
N HIS A 162 -7.26 -27.37 4.08
CA HIS A 162 -6.66 -28.01 5.26
C HIS A 162 -7.25 -29.41 5.51
N ALA A 163 -8.51 -29.65 5.13
CA ALA A 163 -9.17 -30.94 5.26
C ALA A 163 -8.74 -31.95 4.17
N TRP A 164 -8.31 -31.46 3.00
CA TRP A 164 -7.76 -32.32 1.94
C TRP A 164 -6.32 -32.74 2.25
N PHE A 165 -5.49 -31.82 2.75
CA PHE A 165 -4.14 -32.15 3.23
C PHE A 165 -4.15 -33.13 4.42
N LYS A 166 -5.07 -32.97 5.39
CA LYS A 166 -5.25 -33.94 6.48
C LYS A 166 -5.72 -35.31 5.98
N ARG A 167 -6.59 -35.37 4.95
CA ARG A 167 -7.07 -36.66 4.40
C ARG A 167 -5.97 -37.46 3.70
N ARG A 168 -4.99 -36.81 3.08
CA ARG A 168 -3.85 -37.52 2.47
C ARG A 168 -2.88 -38.09 3.50
N HIS A 169 -2.66 -37.42 4.63
CA HIS A 169 -1.82 -37.95 5.70
C HIS A 169 -2.51 -38.98 6.61
N GLY A 170 -3.85 -39.01 6.65
CA GLY A 170 -4.62 -40.03 7.38
C GLY A 170 -4.90 -41.31 6.58
N ALA A 171 -4.52 -41.37 5.29
CA ALA A 171 -4.79 -42.49 4.39
C ALA A 171 -3.50 -43.20 3.92
N ALA A 172 -2.44 -43.17 4.73
CA ALA A 172 -1.33 -44.10 4.58
C ALA A 172 -1.75 -45.44 5.23
N PRO A 173 -1.95 -46.53 4.46
CA PRO A 173 -2.22 -47.84 5.04
C PRO A 173 -0.94 -48.35 5.71
N SER A 174 -1.04 -48.69 6.99
CA SER A 174 -0.13 -49.61 7.69
C SER A 174 -0.40 -51.04 7.24
#